data_AF-A0A3E0PDM1-F1
#
_entry.id   AF-A0A3E0PDM1-F1
#
_cell.length_a   1.000
_cell.length_b   1.000
_cell.length_c   1.000
_cell.angle_alpha   90.00
_cell.angle_beta   90.00
_cell.angle_gamma   90.00
#
_symmetry.space_group_name_H-M   'P 1'
#
loop_
_entity.id
_entity.type
_entity.pdbx_description
1 polymer ?
#
loop_
_entity_poly.entity_id
_entity_poly.type
_entity_poly.pdbx_seq_one_letter_code
_entity_poly.pdbx_strand_id
1 'polypeptide(L)'
;MSQANKNLSKGCLAIAGRSILTYVLSFVVVGILGAVSIFFGMIVGSLTEAIWGIVAALGMFFLLGVGGGWAFIIGAVLRRKMLLDKAFTPLGLNGSMFRLMFRKYEGSFQGRNTEVFFQRGPNLEIMMPTNLQTRAGFTLDYADTKFAADLFGNDPVPHAVAGMDDVRIYSDDPDWARNLLADSDAGALVKRMLEDNAFFVRSHVKFIPGFLHLQNYGNTNLFRWSVTPELAKEWTGSLAALADRAERNIPRPGHDMERTKSEEFALTLKRKDTTRFTLFVVFGLLAFFAVMAVFVAIFVAVLANLG
;
A
#
# COMPACT_ATOMS: atom_id res chain seq x y z
N MET A 1 24.54 -2.30 22.61
CA MET A 1 23.28 -2.01 21.88
C MET A 1 23.53 -0.87 20.90
N SER A 2 23.59 -1.17 19.60
CA SER A 2 24.02 -0.26 18.53
C SER A 2 23.10 0.95 18.33
N GLN A 3 23.66 2.10 17.94
CA GLN A 3 22.95 3.32 17.54
C GLN A 3 21.84 3.05 16.50
N ALA A 4 22.01 2.03 15.66
CA ALA A 4 21.00 1.58 14.71
C ALA A 4 19.69 1.14 15.39
N ASN A 5 19.78 0.46 16.54
CA ASN A 5 18.61 -0.03 17.27
C ASN A 5 17.81 1.13 17.91
N LYS A 6 18.47 2.24 18.27
CA LYS A 6 17.82 3.46 18.76
C LYS A 6 17.08 4.23 17.66
N ASN A 7 17.53 4.15 16.41
CA ASN A 7 16.87 4.83 15.28
C ASN A 7 15.70 4.00 14.72
N LEU A 8 15.82 2.67 14.74
CA LEU A 8 14.76 1.74 14.34
C LEU A 8 13.55 1.81 15.27
N SER A 9 13.80 1.86 16.60
CA SER A 9 12.74 2.03 17.58
C SER A 9 12.05 3.39 17.41
N LYS A 10 12.79 4.48 17.16
CA LYS A 10 12.21 5.80 16.90
C LYS A 10 11.33 5.84 15.65
N GLY A 11 11.73 5.20 14.55
CA GLY A 11 10.94 5.16 13.31
C GLY A 11 9.65 4.34 13.44
N CYS A 12 9.74 3.14 14.01
CA CYS A 12 8.59 2.26 14.21
C CYS A 12 7.62 2.84 15.26
N LEU A 13 8.15 3.40 16.35
CA LEU A 13 7.38 4.02 17.42
C LEU A 13 6.78 5.37 16.97
N ALA A 14 7.40 6.08 16.03
CA ALA A 14 6.80 7.26 15.41
C ALA A 14 5.62 6.88 14.49
N ILE A 15 5.69 5.77 13.73
CA ILE A 15 4.59 5.32 12.87
C ILE A 15 3.44 4.75 13.71
N ALA A 16 3.74 3.89 14.68
CA ALA A 16 2.75 3.33 15.61
C ALA A 16 2.14 4.42 16.49
N GLY A 17 2.96 5.33 17.02
CA GLY A 17 2.52 6.47 17.83
C GLY A 17 1.63 7.43 17.05
N ARG A 18 1.91 7.70 15.76
CA ARG A 18 1.06 8.52 14.91
C ARG A 18 -0.29 7.87 14.61
N SER A 19 -0.30 6.56 14.37
CA SER A 19 -1.54 5.78 14.20
C SER A 19 -2.40 5.85 15.46
N ILE A 20 -1.81 5.54 16.63
CA ILE A 20 -2.49 5.58 17.93
C ILE A 20 -3.02 6.99 18.23
N LEU A 21 -2.21 8.04 18.01
CA LEU A 21 -2.63 9.42 18.23
C LEU A 21 -3.82 9.80 17.34
N THR A 22 -3.84 9.36 16.08
CA THR A 22 -4.96 9.62 15.17
C THR A 22 -6.23 8.91 15.63
N TYR A 23 -6.12 7.67 16.13
CA TYR A 23 -7.25 6.94 16.70
C TYR A 23 -7.78 7.58 17.98
N VAL A 24 -6.89 7.97 18.89
CA VAL A 24 -7.26 8.66 20.14
C VAL A 24 -7.93 10.00 19.82
N LEU A 25 -7.35 10.80 18.93
CA LEU A 25 -7.94 12.08 18.53
C LEU A 25 -9.31 11.89 17.86
N SER A 26 -9.43 10.91 16.96
CA SER A 26 -10.72 10.58 16.32
C SER A 26 -11.76 10.15 17.35
N PHE A 27 -11.37 9.31 18.32
CA PHE A 27 -12.26 8.85 19.39
C PHE A 27 -12.72 10.00 20.28
N VAL A 28 -11.80 10.90 20.66
CA VAL A 28 -12.12 12.09 21.46
C VAL A 28 -13.06 13.02 20.69
N VAL A 29 -12.77 13.31 19.42
CA VAL A 29 -13.62 14.18 18.59
C VAL A 29 -15.02 13.60 18.40
N VAL A 30 -15.12 12.32 18.04
CA VAL A 30 -16.41 11.63 17.86
C VAL A 30 -17.17 11.52 19.19
N GLY A 31 -16.46 11.26 20.29
CA GLY A 31 -17.03 11.19 21.64
C GLY A 31 -17.58 12.53 22.12
N ILE A 32 -16.83 13.63 21.93
CA ILE A 32 -17.29 14.99 22.26
C ILE A 32 -18.48 15.37 21.38
N LEU A 33 -18.42 15.15 20.06
CA LEU A 33 -19.54 15.41 19.16
C LEU A 33 -20.78 14.62 19.56
N GLY A 34 -20.62 13.35 19.91
CA GLY A 34 -21.72 12.49 20.35
C GLY A 34 -22.34 12.99 21.66
N ALA A 35 -21.52 13.34 22.64
CA ALA A 35 -21.98 13.90 23.90
C ALA A 35 -22.72 15.23 23.69
N VAL A 36 -22.15 16.15 22.90
CA VAL A 36 -22.79 17.44 22.56
C VAL A 36 -24.14 17.22 21.88
N SER A 37 -24.23 16.29 20.92
CA SER A 37 -25.50 15.97 20.26
C SER A 37 -26.54 15.39 21.23
N ILE A 38 -26.15 14.53 22.17
CA ILE A 38 -27.05 13.99 23.19
C ILE A 38 -27.55 15.09 24.14
N PHE A 39 -26.64 15.91 24.68
CA PHE A 39 -27.00 17.00 25.58
C PHE A 39 -27.88 18.04 24.88
N PHE A 40 -27.57 18.39 23.63
CA PHE A 40 -28.39 19.30 22.84
C PHE A 40 -29.79 18.71 22.60
N GLY A 41 -29.87 17.42 22.23
CA GLY A 41 -31.15 16.72 22.08
C GLY A 41 -31.97 16.71 23.37
N MET A 42 -31.33 16.50 24.53
CA MET A 42 -31.99 16.54 25.83
C MET A 42 -32.51 17.94 26.18
N ILE A 43 -31.71 18.99 25.96
CA ILE A 43 -32.12 20.38 26.22
C ILE A 43 -33.33 20.72 25.34
N VAL A 44 -33.25 20.46 24.03
CA VAL A 44 -34.36 20.70 23.10
C VAL A 44 -35.60 19.89 23.50
N GLY A 45 -35.43 18.59 23.80
CA GLY A 45 -36.53 17.73 24.23
C GLY A 45 -37.21 18.20 25.51
N SER A 46 -36.43 18.73 26.48
CA SER A 46 -36.97 19.30 27.72
C SER A 46 -37.74 20.61 27.50
N LEU A 47 -37.39 21.38 26.47
CA LEU A 47 -38.04 22.65 26.15
C LEU A 47 -39.32 22.46 25.32
N THR A 48 -39.43 21.38 24.56
CA THR A 48 -40.56 21.15 23.64
C THR A 48 -41.47 20.00 24.07
N GLU A 49 -41.18 19.31 25.18
CA GLU A 49 -41.81 18.03 25.62
C GLU A 49 -41.90 16.96 24.51
N ALA A 50 -41.09 17.10 23.46
CA ALA A 50 -41.20 16.31 22.25
C ALA A 50 -39.97 15.42 22.12
N ILE A 51 -40.19 14.11 22.23
CA ILE A 51 -39.23 13.04 21.90
C ILE A 51 -38.53 13.27 20.54
N TRP A 52 -39.21 13.94 19.61
CA TRP A 52 -38.69 14.33 18.30
C TRP A 52 -37.41 15.18 18.35
N GLY A 53 -37.18 15.98 19.39
CA GLY A 53 -35.94 16.77 19.54
C GLY A 53 -34.70 15.89 19.72
N ILE A 54 -34.83 14.82 20.51
CA ILE A 54 -33.77 13.83 20.73
C ILE A 54 -33.52 13.02 19.44
N VAL A 55 -34.60 12.59 18.77
CA VAL A 55 -34.52 11.86 17.49
C VAL A 55 -33.83 12.71 16.43
N ALA A 56 -34.17 13.99 16.30
CA ALA A 56 -33.55 14.91 15.34
C ALA A 56 -32.06 15.12 15.64
N ALA A 57 -31.69 15.31 16.92
CA ALA A 57 -30.30 15.50 17.33
C ALA A 57 -29.43 14.25 17.07
N LEU A 58 -29.96 13.05 17.38
CA LEU A 58 -29.30 11.78 17.07
C LEU A 58 -29.20 11.58 15.55
N GLY A 59 -30.28 11.84 14.81
CA GLY A 59 -30.29 11.74 13.35
C GLY A 59 -29.23 12.63 12.70
N MET A 60 -29.10 13.88 13.16
CA MET A 60 -28.08 14.81 12.69
C MET A 60 -26.66 14.36 13.06
N PHE A 61 -26.45 13.82 14.27
CA PHE A 61 -25.15 13.24 14.66
C PHE A 61 -24.76 12.07 13.75
N PHE A 62 -25.68 11.16 13.46
CA PHE A 62 -25.42 10.05 12.54
C PHE A 62 -25.14 10.54 11.12
N LEU A 63 -25.93 11.48 10.60
CA LEU A 63 -25.71 12.05 9.27
C LEU A 63 -24.35 12.74 9.14
N LEU A 64 -23.96 13.56 10.13
CA LEU A 64 -22.71 14.31 10.08
C LEU A 64 -21.50 13.46 10.45
N GLY A 65 -21.57 12.74 11.56
CA GLY A 65 -20.47 11.91 12.06
C GLY A 65 -20.24 10.68 11.20
N VAL A 66 -21.27 9.84 11.06
CA VAL A 66 -21.16 8.59 10.28
C VAL A 66 -21.23 8.90 8.79
N GLY A 67 -22.24 9.64 8.34
CA GLY A 67 -22.38 9.99 6.92
C GLY A 67 -21.22 10.84 6.39
N GLY A 68 -20.81 11.88 7.11
CA GLY A 68 -19.65 12.69 6.76
C GLY A 68 -18.33 11.89 6.79
N GLY A 69 -18.15 11.01 7.77
CA GLY A 69 -16.99 10.11 7.84
C GLY A 69 -16.92 9.16 6.63
N TRP A 70 -18.03 8.54 6.26
CA TRP A 70 -18.12 7.69 5.06
C TRP A 70 -17.89 8.48 3.77
N ALA A 71 -18.52 9.65 3.62
CA ALA A 71 -18.34 10.51 2.46
C ALA A 71 -16.87 10.93 2.30
N PHE A 72 -16.18 11.24 3.40
CA PHE A 72 -14.75 11.54 3.40
C PHE A 72 -13.91 10.34 2.93
N ILE A 73 -14.15 9.15 3.50
CA ILE A 73 -13.42 7.92 3.11
C ILE A 73 -13.66 7.59 1.64
N ILE A 74 -14.91 7.61 1.18
CA ILE A 74 -15.30 7.33 -0.21
C ILE A 74 -14.66 8.37 -1.13
N GLY A 75 -14.76 9.66 -0.80
CA GLY A 75 -14.15 10.74 -1.57
C GLY A 75 -12.63 10.60 -1.69
N ALA A 76 -11.94 10.23 -0.59
CA ALA A 76 -10.51 9.97 -0.60
C ALA A 76 -10.15 8.78 -1.52
N VAL A 77 -10.91 7.70 -1.47
CA VAL A 77 -10.73 6.52 -2.34
C VAL A 77 -10.98 6.86 -3.81
N LEU A 78 -12.05 7.60 -4.12
CA LEU A 78 -12.38 8.01 -5.49
C LEU A 78 -11.33 8.95 -6.06
N ARG A 79 -10.89 9.94 -5.28
CA ARG A 79 -9.80 10.83 -5.69
C ARG A 79 -8.51 10.06 -5.96
N ARG A 80 -8.17 9.10 -5.08
CA ARG A 80 -7.02 8.22 -5.25
C ARG A 80 -7.12 7.39 -6.53
N LYS A 81 -8.29 6.80 -6.79
CA LYS A 81 -8.58 6.06 -8.02
C LYS A 81 -8.35 6.93 -9.25
N MET A 82 -8.91 8.14 -9.29
CA MET A 82 -8.76 9.04 -10.44
C MET A 82 -7.30 9.42 -10.71
N LEU A 83 -6.51 9.65 -9.67
CA LEU A 83 -5.08 9.99 -9.81
C LEU A 83 -4.29 8.80 -10.38
N LEU A 84 -4.54 7.59 -9.90
CA LEU A 84 -3.87 6.40 -10.39
C LEU A 84 -4.29 6.04 -11.80
N ASP A 85 -5.59 6.14 -12.11
CA ASP A 85 -6.11 5.90 -13.46
C ASP A 85 -5.46 6.91 -14.44
N LYS A 86 -5.32 8.19 -14.05
CA LYS A 86 -4.59 9.19 -14.85
C LYS A 86 -3.11 8.83 -15.08
N ALA A 87 -2.46 8.16 -14.13
CA ALA A 87 -1.04 7.80 -14.23
C ALA A 87 -0.80 6.55 -15.09
N PHE A 88 -1.64 5.50 -14.94
CA PHE A 88 -1.38 4.19 -15.54
C PHE A 88 -2.25 3.88 -16.77
N THR A 89 -3.45 4.45 -16.90
CA THR A 89 -4.30 4.22 -18.09
C THR A 89 -3.66 4.72 -19.39
N PRO A 90 -2.94 5.87 -19.44
CA PRO A 90 -2.21 6.27 -20.64
C PRO A 90 -1.10 5.31 -21.08
N LEU A 91 -0.63 4.42 -20.19
CA LEU A 91 0.35 3.39 -20.50
C LEU A 91 -0.29 2.13 -21.11
N GLY A 92 -1.61 2.13 -21.35
CA GLY A 92 -2.35 0.96 -21.84
C GLY A 92 -2.71 -0.04 -20.74
N LEU A 93 -2.63 0.36 -19.47
CA LEU A 93 -2.95 -0.50 -18.33
C LEU A 93 -4.38 -0.23 -17.82
N ASN A 94 -5.16 -1.29 -17.71
CA ASN A 94 -6.54 -1.26 -17.26
C ASN A 94 -6.64 -1.41 -15.75
N GLY A 95 -7.24 -0.43 -15.09
CA GLY A 95 -7.38 -0.39 -13.63
C GLY A 95 -8.60 -1.18 -13.12
N SER A 96 -8.35 -2.24 -12.35
CA SER A 96 -9.37 -3.02 -11.65
C SER A 96 -9.26 -2.85 -10.12
N MET A 97 -10.34 -3.20 -9.42
CA MET A 97 -10.33 -3.25 -7.97
C MET A 97 -9.57 -4.50 -7.51
N PHE A 98 -8.62 -4.33 -6.62
CA PHE A 98 -7.88 -5.42 -5.98
C PHE A 98 -8.21 -5.39 -4.50
N ARG A 99 -8.81 -6.44 -3.94
CA ARG A 99 -9.34 -6.43 -2.55
C ARG A 99 -10.31 -5.25 -2.31
N LEU A 100 -10.80 -5.08 -1.07
CA LEU A 100 -11.84 -4.08 -0.78
C LEU A 100 -11.44 -2.63 -1.10
N MET A 101 -10.14 -2.29 -1.04
CA MET A 101 -9.66 -0.90 -1.03
C MET A 101 -8.37 -0.68 -1.84
N PHE A 102 -7.91 -1.67 -2.61
CA PHE A 102 -6.66 -1.59 -3.38
C PHE A 102 -6.94 -1.57 -4.88
N ARG A 103 -5.91 -1.23 -5.64
CA ARG A 103 -6.02 -1.06 -7.09
C ARG A 103 -4.96 -1.93 -7.76
N LYS A 104 -5.36 -2.61 -8.83
CA LYS A 104 -4.46 -3.33 -9.72
C LYS A 104 -4.60 -2.74 -11.12
N TYR A 105 -3.49 -2.62 -11.84
CA TYR A 105 -3.48 -2.27 -13.25
C TYR A 105 -2.84 -3.41 -14.02
N GLU A 106 -3.49 -3.83 -15.11
CA GLU A 106 -3.01 -4.91 -15.98
C GLU A 106 -3.06 -4.45 -17.44
N GLY A 107 -2.03 -4.80 -18.20
CA GLY A 107 -2.01 -4.53 -19.64
C GLY A 107 -0.67 -4.89 -20.26
N SER A 108 -0.47 -4.51 -21.52
CA SER A 108 0.80 -4.69 -22.21
C SER A 108 1.51 -3.35 -22.34
N PHE A 109 2.74 -3.26 -21.85
CA PHE A 109 3.61 -2.11 -22.02
C PHE A 109 4.87 -2.56 -22.75
N GLN A 110 5.17 -1.95 -23.90
CA GLN A 110 6.29 -2.35 -24.76
C GLN A 110 6.34 -3.86 -25.07
N GLY A 111 5.17 -4.48 -25.24
CA GLY A 111 5.05 -5.92 -25.54
C GLY A 111 5.15 -6.85 -24.33
N ARG A 112 5.31 -6.31 -23.10
CA ARG A 112 5.38 -7.10 -21.86
C ARG A 112 4.10 -6.93 -21.04
N ASN A 113 3.51 -8.06 -20.62
CA ASN A 113 2.31 -8.08 -19.77
C ASN A 113 2.65 -7.54 -18.37
N THR A 114 2.43 -6.26 -18.16
CA THR A 114 2.82 -5.53 -16.95
C THR A 114 1.66 -5.51 -15.97
N GLU A 115 1.95 -5.83 -14.71
CA GLU A 115 1.00 -5.77 -13.61
C GLU A 115 1.47 -4.75 -12.58
N VAL A 116 0.61 -3.81 -12.20
CA VAL A 116 0.91 -2.81 -11.16
C VAL A 116 -0.05 -2.99 -10.00
N PHE A 117 0.47 -3.09 -8.78
CA PHE A 117 -0.30 -3.27 -7.56
C PHE A 117 -0.09 -2.09 -6.63
N PHE A 118 -1.21 -1.55 -6.13
CA PHE A 118 -1.22 -0.51 -5.10
C PHE A 118 -1.87 -1.03 -3.83
N GLN A 119 -1.09 -1.47 -2.84
CA GLN A 119 -1.60 -2.14 -1.63
C GLN A 119 -1.85 -1.19 -0.44
N ARG A 120 -2.15 -1.75 0.75
CA ARG A 120 -2.39 -0.98 1.99
C ARG A 120 -1.15 -0.19 2.37
N GLY A 121 -1.40 1.07 2.70
CA GLY A 121 -0.33 2.04 2.86
C GLY A 121 0.21 2.49 1.49
N PRO A 122 1.31 3.24 1.50
CA PRO A 122 2.01 3.67 0.30
C PRO A 122 2.95 2.56 -0.17
N ASN A 123 2.36 1.49 -0.69
CA ASN A 123 3.11 0.42 -1.33
C ASN A 123 2.70 0.36 -2.81
N LEU A 124 3.68 0.55 -3.68
CA LEU A 124 3.55 0.39 -5.12
C LEU A 124 4.48 -0.72 -5.57
N GLU A 125 3.92 -1.68 -6.28
CA GLU A 125 4.67 -2.75 -6.90
C GLU A 125 4.38 -2.82 -8.39
N ILE A 126 5.41 -2.68 -9.23
CA ILE A 126 5.33 -2.90 -10.67
C ILE A 126 6.01 -4.24 -10.96
N MET A 127 5.29 -5.12 -11.64
CA MET A 127 5.74 -6.46 -12.00
C MET A 127 5.75 -6.60 -13.51
N MET A 128 6.88 -7.05 -14.04
CA MET A 128 7.07 -7.25 -15.47
C MET A 128 7.65 -8.63 -15.72
N PRO A 129 7.13 -9.41 -16.67
CA PRO A 129 7.67 -10.72 -17.00
C PRO A 129 9.06 -10.58 -17.59
N THR A 130 9.92 -11.53 -17.25
CA THR A 130 11.26 -11.69 -17.84
C THR A 130 11.52 -13.16 -18.14
N ASN A 131 12.40 -13.44 -19.11
CA ASN A 131 12.84 -14.79 -19.42
C ASN A 131 13.88 -15.34 -18.42
N LEU A 132 14.38 -14.51 -17.51
CA LEU A 132 15.42 -14.86 -16.54
C LEU A 132 14.84 -15.68 -15.38
N GLN A 133 15.47 -16.82 -15.07
CA GLN A 133 15.12 -17.66 -13.91
C GLN A 133 16.15 -17.46 -12.79
N THR A 134 16.28 -16.23 -12.28
CA THR A 134 17.26 -15.89 -11.22
C THR A 134 16.61 -15.13 -10.07
N ARG A 135 17.32 -15.06 -8.94
CA ARG A 135 16.99 -14.19 -7.81
C ARG A 135 18.12 -13.20 -7.58
N ALA A 136 17.74 -11.94 -7.65
CA ALA A 136 18.58 -10.84 -7.23
C ALA A 136 17.72 -9.72 -6.69
N GLY A 137 18.15 -9.07 -5.63
CA GLY A 137 17.54 -7.90 -5.05
C GLY A 137 18.57 -6.79 -4.94
N PHE A 138 18.17 -5.60 -5.38
CA PHE A 138 18.94 -4.38 -5.30
C PHE A 138 18.17 -3.39 -4.43
N THR A 139 18.86 -2.75 -3.50
CA THR A 139 18.29 -1.78 -2.56
C THR A 139 19.37 -0.81 -2.11
N LEU A 140 18.98 0.40 -1.70
CA LEU A 140 19.93 1.28 -0.99
C LEU A 140 20.22 0.75 0.41
N ASP A 141 21.29 1.26 1.02
CA ASP A 141 21.72 0.93 2.38
C ASP A 141 20.77 1.49 3.46
N TYR A 142 19.61 0.86 3.60
CA TYR A 142 18.66 1.15 4.66
C TYR A 142 18.98 0.30 5.91
N ALA A 143 19.05 0.95 7.07
CA ALA A 143 19.45 0.34 8.34
C ALA A 143 18.64 -0.91 8.75
N ASP A 144 17.38 -0.99 8.35
CA ASP A 144 16.50 -2.11 8.68
C ASP A 144 16.62 -3.28 7.68
N THR A 145 17.01 -3.00 6.45
CA THR A 145 17.32 -4.05 5.47
C THR A 145 18.57 -4.80 5.88
N LYS A 146 19.58 -4.09 6.42
CA LYS A 146 20.74 -4.70 7.06
C LYS A 146 20.36 -5.59 8.25
N PHE A 147 19.51 -5.08 9.15
CA PHE A 147 19.05 -5.88 10.29
C PHE A 147 18.35 -7.18 9.87
N ALA A 148 17.47 -7.11 8.85
CA ALA A 148 16.80 -8.30 8.33
C ALA A 148 17.79 -9.27 7.67
N ALA A 149 18.73 -8.75 6.87
CA ALA A 149 19.79 -9.53 6.25
C ALA A 149 20.63 -10.29 7.31
N ASP A 150 21.07 -9.58 8.35
CA ASP A 150 21.84 -10.14 9.47
C ASP A 150 21.03 -11.25 10.20
N LEU A 151 19.72 -11.06 10.38
CA LEU A 151 18.84 -12.02 11.04
C LEU A 151 18.66 -13.32 10.23
N PHE A 152 18.64 -13.22 8.90
CA PHE A 152 18.48 -14.36 8.00
C PHE A 152 19.80 -14.95 7.49
N GLY A 153 20.95 -14.41 7.93
CA GLY A 153 22.28 -14.86 7.50
C GLY A 153 22.55 -14.60 6.02
N ASN A 154 21.86 -13.64 5.41
CA ASN A 154 22.02 -13.29 4.01
C ASN A 154 22.94 -12.09 3.88
N ASP A 155 24.25 -12.33 3.87
CA ASP A 155 25.20 -11.25 3.68
C ASP A 155 25.08 -10.67 2.26
N PRO A 156 25.09 -9.34 2.13
CA PRO A 156 25.10 -8.71 0.81
C PRO A 156 26.38 -9.11 0.06
N VAL A 157 26.24 -9.27 -1.26
CA VAL A 157 27.38 -9.55 -2.14
C VAL A 157 28.42 -8.42 -1.97
N PRO A 158 29.70 -8.73 -1.70
CA PRO A 158 30.74 -7.72 -1.56
C PRO A 158 30.80 -6.79 -2.78
N HIS A 159 30.86 -5.48 -2.53
CA HIS A 159 30.83 -4.44 -3.56
C HIS A 159 31.97 -4.63 -4.56
N ALA A 160 31.63 -4.72 -5.85
CA ALA A 160 32.62 -4.87 -6.93
C ALA A 160 32.48 -3.84 -8.06
N VAL A 161 31.45 -2.97 -8.03
CA VAL A 161 31.16 -2.03 -9.12
C VAL A 161 31.36 -0.60 -8.63
N ALA A 162 32.29 0.12 -9.25
CA ALA A 162 32.58 1.52 -8.92
C ALA A 162 31.33 2.41 -9.12
N GLY A 163 31.02 3.26 -8.14
CA GLY A 163 29.88 4.18 -8.20
C GLY A 163 28.53 3.62 -7.70
N MET A 164 28.53 2.39 -7.16
CA MET A 164 27.38 1.69 -6.56
C MET A 164 27.58 1.40 -5.07
N ASP A 165 28.37 2.22 -4.37
CA ASP A 165 28.76 1.99 -2.97
C ASP A 165 27.57 1.99 -2.01
N ASP A 166 26.49 2.68 -2.38
CA ASP A 166 25.24 2.80 -1.63
C ASP A 166 24.21 1.71 -1.98
N VAL A 167 24.46 0.92 -3.03
CA VAL A 167 23.58 -0.16 -3.48
C VAL A 167 24.02 -1.48 -2.88
N ARG A 168 23.13 -2.11 -2.12
CA ARG A 168 23.28 -3.47 -1.58
C ARG A 168 22.69 -4.47 -2.57
N ILE A 169 23.44 -5.54 -2.81
CA ILE A 169 23.08 -6.62 -3.73
C ILE A 169 22.84 -7.88 -2.90
N TYR A 170 21.69 -8.51 -3.09
CA TYR A 170 21.38 -9.82 -2.54
C TYR A 170 21.08 -10.74 -3.72
N SER A 171 21.92 -11.73 -4.02
CA SER A 171 21.69 -12.60 -5.16
C SER A 171 22.20 -14.00 -4.91
N ASP A 172 21.48 -14.97 -5.45
CA ASP A 172 21.89 -16.37 -5.46
C ASP A 172 22.94 -16.63 -6.57
N ASP A 173 23.07 -15.73 -7.55
CA ASP A 173 24.15 -15.71 -8.55
C ASP A 173 24.91 -14.37 -8.48
N PRO A 174 25.90 -14.26 -7.58
CA PRO A 174 26.64 -13.03 -7.35
C PRO A 174 27.40 -12.53 -8.58
N ASP A 175 27.89 -13.43 -9.43
CA ASP A 175 28.63 -13.07 -10.65
C ASP A 175 27.70 -12.45 -11.68
N TRP A 176 26.54 -13.04 -11.90
CA TRP A 176 25.52 -12.47 -12.77
C TRP A 176 25.06 -11.09 -12.30
N ALA A 177 24.77 -10.94 -11.01
CA ALA A 177 24.32 -9.67 -10.45
C ALA A 177 25.40 -8.58 -10.55
N ARG A 178 26.67 -8.94 -10.36
CA ARG A 178 27.81 -8.03 -10.60
C ARG A 178 27.92 -7.62 -12.06
N ASN A 179 27.81 -8.57 -12.98
CA ASN A 179 27.84 -8.28 -14.42
C ASN A 179 26.70 -7.36 -14.86
N LEU A 180 25.50 -7.55 -14.31
CA LEU A 180 24.35 -6.67 -14.58
C LEU A 180 24.63 -5.23 -14.14
N LEU A 181 25.21 -5.03 -12.94
CA LEU A 181 25.51 -3.68 -12.46
C LEU A 181 26.76 -3.08 -13.09
N ALA A 182 27.68 -3.91 -13.59
CA ALA A 182 28.87 -3.46 -14.32
C ALA A 182 28.52 -2.90 -15.71
N ASP A 183 27.38 -3.27 -16.31
CA ASP A 183 26.82 -2.57 -17.47
C ASP A 183 26.37 -1.17 -17.04
N SER A 184 27.02 -0.14 -17.58
CA SER A 184 26.84 1.25 -17.14
C SER A 184 25.38 1.72 -17.20
N ASP A 185 24.64 1.27 -18.21
CA ASP A 185 23.27 1.69 -18.41
C ASP A 185 22.31 0.91 -17.52
N ALA A 186 22.47 -0.41 -17.38
CA ALA A 186 21.67 -1.22 -16.47
C ALA A 186 21.89 -0.80 -15.01
N GLY A 187 23.15 -0.56 -14.63
CA GLY A 187 23.51 0.05 -13.35
C GLY A 187 22.81 1.39 -13.13
N ALA A 188 22.89 2.31 -14.10
CA ALA A 188 22.23 3.61 -14.01
C ALA A 188 20.70 3.51 -13.88
N LEU A 189 20.07 2.55 -14.57
CA LEU A 189 18.63 2.29 -14.44
C LEU A 189 18.26 1.78 -13.05
N VAL A 190 19.01 0.83 -12.50
CA VAL A 190 18.80 0.32 -11.14
C VAL A 190 18.95 1.47 -10.14
N LYS A 191 20.07 2.20 -10.20
CA LYS A 191 20.34 3.31 -9.30
C LYS A 191 19.24 4.37 -9.35
N ARG A 192 18.84 4.78 -10.56
CA ARG A 192 17.73 5.72 -10.75
C ARG A 192 16.43 5.22 -10.10
N MET A 193 16.04 3.97 -10.32
CA MET A 193 14.83 3.43 -9.70
C MET A 193 14.90 3.33 -8.17
N LEU A 194 16.10 3.21 -7.61
CA LEU A 194 16.32 3.14 -6.16
C LEU A 194 16.36 4.55 -5.51
N GLU A 195 16.93 5.53 -6.19
CA GLU A 195 17.09 6.91 -5.73
C GLU A 195 15.88 7.80 -6.04
N ASP A 196 15.21 7.58 -7.18
CA ASP A 196 14.02 8.32 -7.60
C ASP A 196 12.77 7.81 -6.89
N ASN A 197 12.81 7.95 -5.56
CA ASN A 197 11.78 7.56 -4.62
C ASN A 197 10.92 8.76 -4.23
N ALA A 198 10.40 9.52 -5.22
CA ALA A 198 9.69 10.80 -5.12
C ALA A 198 8.95 11.11 -3.79
N PHE A 199 8.25 10.12 -3.23
CA PHE A 199 7.64 10.20 -1.90
C PHE A 199 7.70 8.88 -1.13
N PHE A 200 8.39 7.85 -1.66
CA PHE A 200 8.53 6.57 -1.00
C PHE A 200 9.72 6.59 -0.05
N VAL A 201 9.64 5.82 1.04
CA VAL A 201 10.74 5.73 2.00
C VAL A 201 11.81 4.76 1.50
N ARG A 202 11.39 3.77 0.70
CA ARG A 202 12.24 2.69 0.22
C ARG A 202 11.85 2.27 -1.17
N SER A 203 12.85 1.84 -1.92
CA SER A 203 12.71 1.29 -3.25
C SER A 203 13.61 0.08 -3.37
N HIS A 204 13.08 -0.99 -3.97
CA HIS A 204 13.78 -2.24 -4.17
C HIS A 204 13.52 -2.69 -5.61
N VAL A 205 14.58 -3.06 -6.32
CA VAL A 205 14.48 -3.71 -7.63
C VAL A 205 14.79 -5.19 -7.42
N LYS A 206 13.91 -6.10 -7.84
CA LYS A 206 14.06 -7.53 -7.58
C LYS A 206 13.79 -8.37 -8.82
N PHE A 207 14.73 -9.25 -9.14
CA PHE A 207 14.50 -10.40 -9.98
C PHE A 207 14.00 -11.56 -9.11
N ILE A 208 12.88 -12.13 -9.52
CA ILE A 208 12.31 -13.38 -9.02
C ILE A 208 12.17 -14.26 -10.27
N PRO A 209 12.24 -15.60 -10.19
CA PRO A 209 12.20 -16.41 -11.39
C PRO A 209 10.99 -16.11 -12.30
N GLY A 210 11.29 -15.62 -13.51
CA GLY A 210 10.32 -15.20 -14.52
C GLY A 210 9.73 -13.78 -14.36
N PHE A 211 10.13 -13.00 -13.36
CA PHE A 211 9.61 -11.65 -13.12
C PHE A 211 10.68 -10.66 -12.63
N LEU A 212 10.59 -9.43 -13.11
CA LEU A 212 11.28 -8.26 -12.60
C LEU A 212 10.29 -7.35 -11.88
N HIS A 213 10.63 -6.96 -10.65
CA HIS A 213 9.78 -6.20 -9.76
C HIS A 213 10.47 -4.88 -9.39
N LEU A 214 9.71 -3.80 -9.44
CA LEU A 214 10.00 -2.58 -8.68
C LEU A 214 9.04 -2.52 -7.50
N GLN A 215 9.57 -2.51 -6.29
CA GLN A 215 8.79 -2.41 -5.05
C GLN A 215 9.16 -1.14 -4.29
N ASN A 216 8.19 -0.25 -4.16
CA ASN A 216 8.32 1.02 -3.48
C ASN A 216 7.44 1.01 -2.21
N TYR A 217 8.04 1.27 -1.04
CA TYR A 217 7.39 1.17 0.27
C TYR A 217 7.48 2.45 1.07
N GLY A 218 6.47 2.67 1.93
CA GLY A 218 6.46 3.79 2.86
C GLY A 218 6.09 5.11 2.17
N ASN A 219 5.72 6.12 2.97
CA ASN A 219 5.45 7.46 2.45
C ASN A 219 5.89 8.47 3.48
N THR A 220 6.66 9.43 3.01
CA THR A 220 7.10 10.56 3.81
C THR A 220 5.98 11.60 4.01
N ASN A 221 4.94 11.57 3.17
CA ASN A 221 3.85 12.53 3.12
C ASN A 221 2.46 11.91 3.39
N LEU A 222 1.88 12.16 4.58
CA LEU A 222 0.58 11.59 5.01
C LEU A 222 -0.60 11.80 4.05
N PHE A 223 -0.61 12.90 3.27
CA PHE A 223 -1.78 13.30 2.46
C PHE A 223 -1.46 13.76 1.04
N ARG A 224 -0.17 13.93 0.70
CA ARG A 224 0.27 14.29 -0.65
C ARG A 224 0.79 13.03 -1.33
N TRP A 225 -0.11 12.37 -2.04
CA TRP A 225 0.19 11.18 -2.80
C TRP A 225 -0.24 11.40 -4.24
N SER A 226 0.73 11.53 -5.13
CA SER A 226 0.48 11.67 -6.57
C SER A 226 1.61 10.99 -7.34
N VAL A 227 1.41 9.71 -7.67
CA VAL A 227 2.11 9.13 -8.81
C VAL A 227 1.66 9.95 -10.02
N THR A 228 2.56 10.69 -10.65
CA THR A 228 2.26 11.43 -11.87
C THR A 228 2.35 10.51 -13.08
N PRO A 229 1.70 10.84 -14.21
CA PRO A 229 1.82 10.06 -15.44
C PRO A 229 3.28 9.94 -15.92
N GLU A 230 4.07 11.00 -15.74
CA GLU A 230 5.48 11.03 -16.13
C GLU A 230 6.29 10.02 -15.30
N LEU A 231 6.09 10.01 -13.99
CA LEU A 231 6.78 9.11 -13.07
C LEU A 231 6.37 7.65 -13.28
N ALA A 232 5.07 7.39 -13.51
CA ALA A 232 4.60 6.06 -13.87
C ALA A 232 5.23 5.56 -15.18
N LYS A 233 5.33 6.43 -16.19
CA LYS A 233 5.99 6.12 -17.46
C LYS A 233 7.49 5.87 -17.28
N GLU A 234 8.16 6.68 -16.48
CA GLU A 234 9.59 6.56 -16.20
C GLU A 234 9.92 5.27 -15.47
N TRP A 235 9.19 4.93 -14.40
CA TRP A 235 9.40 3.67 -13.67
C TRP A 235 9.11 2.46 -14.55
N THR A 236 7.98 2.45 -15.26
CA THR A 236 7.61 1.31 -16.12
C THR A 236 8.58 1.17 -17.30
N GLY A 237 9.01 2.29 -17.89
CA GLY A 237 10.01 2.34 -18.95
C GLY A 237 11.40 1.90 -18.49
N SER A 238 11.83 2.32 -17.30
CA SER A 238 13.12 1.91 -16.72
C SER A 238 13.13 0.41 -16.41
N LEU A 239 12.00 -0.13 -15.92
CA LEU A 239 11.86 -1.56 -15.66
C LEU A 239 11.91 -2.38 -16.96
N ALA A 240 11.23 -1.92 -18.01
CA ALA A 240 11.27 -2.56 -19.33
C ALA A 240 12.68 -2.54 -19.94
N ALA A 241 13.34 -1.39 -19.90
CA ALA A 241 14.71 -1.23 -20.39
C ALA A 241 15.70 -2.12 -19.62
N LEU A 242 15.53 -2.24 -18.30
CA LEU A 242 16.35 -3.12 -17.47
C LEU A 242 16.11 -4.59 -17.82
N ALA A 243 14.85 -5.01 -18.00
CA ALA A 243 14.52 -6.38 -18.41
C ALA A 243 15.14 -6.72 -19.77
N ASP A 244 15.02 -5.82 -20.76
CA ASP A 244 15.60 -6.02 -22.09
C ASP A 244 17.13 -6.15 -22.05
N ARG A 245 17.82 -5.31 -21.27
CA ARG A 245 19.28 -5.38 -21.11
C ARG A 245 19.72 -6.65 -20.40
N ALA A 246 19.07 -6.98 -19.29
CA ALA A 246 19.38 -8.17 -18.52
C ALA A 246 19.19 -9.45 -19.35
N GLU A 247 18.22 -9.47 -20.27
CA GLU A 247 17.97 -10.63 -21.15
C GLU A 247 18.90 -10.72 -22.36
N ARG A 248 19.39 -9.59 -22.90
CA ARG A 248 20.12 -9.55 -24.18
C ARG A 248 21.62 -9.33 -24.04
N ASN A 249 22.04 -8.50 -23.10
CA ASN A 249 23.41 -7.98 -23.04
C ASN A 249 24.24 -8.63 -21.93
N ILE A 250 23.57 -9.16 -20.91
CA ILE A 250 24.23 -9.82 -19.79
C ILE A 250 24.25 -11.32 -20.05
N PRO A 251 25.37 -12.03 -19.79
CA PRO A 251 25.40 -13.49 -19.83
C PRO A 251 24.25 -14.06 -19.00
N ARG A 252 23.63 -15.15 -19.47
CA ARG A 252 22.55 -15.77 -18.69
C ARG A 252 23.07 -16.20 -17.31
N PRO A 253 22.22 -16.15 -16.27
CA PRO A 253 22.55 -16.72 -14.97
C PRO A 253 23.06 -18.16 -15.10
N GLY A 254 24.01 -18.56 -14.26
CA GLY A 254 24.67 -19.86 -14.35
C GLY A 254 23.73 -21.05 -14.11
N HIS A 255 22.64 -20.82 -13.36
CA HIS A 255 21.63 -21.82 -13.05
C HIS A 255 20.22 -21.24 -13.12
N ASP A 256 19.31 -21.97 -13.77
CA ASP A 256 17.88 -21.65 -13.72
C ASP A 256 17.31 -22.05 -12.37
N MET A 257 16.64 -21.11 -11.72
CA MET A 257 16.00 -21.33 -10.43
C MET A 257 14.51 -21.50 -10.54
N GLU A 258 13.99 -22.52 -9.86
CA GLU A 258 12.55 -22.69 -9.70
C GLU A 258 11.99 -21.75 -8.65
N ARG A 259 10.72 -21.34 -8.81
CA ARG A 259 10.02 -20.54 -7.81
C ARG A 259 9.83 -21.33 -6.52
N THR A 260 9.96 -20.65 -5.39
CA THR A 260 9.62 -21.23 -4.10
C THR A 260 8.10 -21.27 -3.90
N LYS A 261 7.61 -22.17 -3.04
CA LYS A 261 6.18 -22.28 -2.71
C LYS A 261 5.61 -20.97 -2.14
N SER A 262 6.41 -20.19 -1.42
CA SER A 262 6.00 -18.89 -0.88
C SER A 262 5.85 -17.83 -1.97
N GLU A 263 6.74 -17.80 -2.97
CA GLU A 263 6.63 -16.93 -4.14
C GLU A 263 5.39 -17.27 -4.97
N GLU A 264 5.16 -18.56 -5.23
CA GLU A 264 3.98 -19.03 -5.95
C GLU A 264 2.69 -18.69 -5.21
N PHE A 265 2.66 -18.90 -3.89
CA PHE A 265 1.53 -18.51 -3.05
C PHE A 265 1.29 -16.99 -3.08
N ALA A 266 2.35 -16.17 -3.00
CA ALA A 266 2.24 -14.72 -3.06
C ALA A 266 1.69 -14.23 -4.41
N LEU A 267 2.13 -14.82 -5.52
CA LEU A 267 1.59 -14.56 -6.87
C LEU A 267 0.13 -14.99 -6.97
N THR A 268 -0.23 -16.14 -6.42
CA THR A 268 -1.60 -16.65 -6.42
C THR A 268 -2.53 -15.71 -5.63
N LEU A 269 -2.09 -15.22 -4.46
CA LEU A 269 -2.83 -14.26 -3.66
C LEU A 269 -3.02 -12.90 -4.35
N LYS A 270 -2.15 -12.54 -5.31
CA LYS A 270 -2.26 -11.34 -6.13
C LYS A 270 -3.22 -11.52 -7.32
N ARG A 271 -3.47 -12.76 -7.75
CA ARG A 271 -4.39 -13.08 -8.85
C ARG A 271 -5.80 -13.40 -8.38
N LYS A 272 -5.98 -13.77 -7.11
CA LYS A 272 -7.29 -14.18 -6.59
C LYS A 272 -8.26 -12.99 -6.56
N ASP A 273 -9.36 -13.13 -7.29
CA ASP A 273 -10.45 -12.17 -7.26
C ASP A 273 -11.12 -12.13 -5.87
N THR A 274 -11.31 -10.92 -5.37
CA THR A 274 -11.82 -10.60 -4.04
C THR A 274 -13.29 -10.18 -4.03
N THR A 275 -13.97 -10.20 -5.18
CA THR A 275 -15.39 -9.82 -5.30
C THR A 275 -16.27 -10.46 -4.22
N ARG A 276 -16.07 -11.74 -3.90
CA ARG A 276 -16.83 -12.46 -2.86
C ARG A 276 -16.61 -11.91 -1.45
N PHE A 277 -15.38 -11.50 -1.12
CA PHE A 277 -15.06 -10.92 0.18
C PHE A 277 -15.66 -9.52 0.33
N THR A 278 -15.62 -8.72 -0.73
CA THR A 278 -16.29 -7.41 -0.77
C THR A 278 -17.78 -7.54 -0.51
N LEU A 279 -18.45 -8.48 -1.18
CA LEU A 279 -19.88 -8.74 -0.95
C LEU A 279 -20.14 -9.15 0.50
N PHE A 280 -19.34 -10.04 1.07
CA PHE A 280 -19.49 -10.47 2.47
C PHE A 280 -19.37 -9.29 3.45
N VAL A 281 -18.40 -8.40 3.27
CA VAL A 281 -18.25 -7.22 4.13
C VAL A 281 -19.44 -6.27 3.97
N VAL A 282 -19.90 -6.00 2.75
CA VAL A 282 -21.04 -5.11 2.51
C VAL A 282 -22.33 -5.68 3.14
N PHE A 283 -22.65 -6.95 2.90
CA PHE A 283 -23.82 -7.59 3.49
C PHE A 283 -23.72 -7.71 5.01
N GLY A 284 -22.53 -8.01 5.55
CA GLY A 284 -22.27 -8.05 6.98
C GLY A 284 -22.49 -6.69 7.65
N LEU A 285 -22.05 -5.61 7.01
CA LEU A 285 -22.27 -4.24 7.50
C LEU A 285 -23.77 -3.88 7.50
N LEU A 286 -24.48 -4.19 6.42
CA LEU A 286 -25.92 -3.96 6.31
C LEU A 286 -26.70 -4.75 7.37
N ALA A 287 -26.36 -6.02 7.58
CA ALA A 287 -26.97 -6.85 8.62
C ALA A 287 -26.71 -6.28 10.02
N PHE A 288 -25.48 -5.83 10.31
CA PHE A 288 -25.14 -5.18 11.58
C PHE A 288 -25.98 -3.93 11.83
N PHE A 289 -26.11 -3.03 10.85
CA PHE A 289 -26.94 -1.83 10.99
C PHE A 289 -28.43 -2.16 11.15
N ALA A 290 -28.94 -3.17 10.46
CA ALA A 290 -30.32 -3.62 10.63
C ALA A 290 -30.59 -4.11 12.06
N VAL A 291 -29.69 -4.94 12.62
CA VAL A 291 -29.78 -5.42 14.00
C VAL A 291 -29.71 -4.24 14.99
N MET A 292 -28.77 -3.32 14.80
CA MET A 292 -28.65 -2.13 15.65
C MET A 292 -29.90 -1.26 15.61
N ALA A 293 -30.53 -1.07 14.45
CA ALA A 293 -31.77 -0.32 14.32
C ALA A 293 -32.91 -0.97 15.12
N VAL A 294 -33.04 -2.30 15.08
CA VAL A 294 -34.02 -3.04 15.88
C VAL A 294 -33.75 -2.88 17.38
N PHE A 295 -32.50 -3.00 17.82
CA PHE A 295 -32.14 -2.78 19.23
C PHE A 295 -32.49 -1.37 19.72
N VAL A 296 -32.19 -0.35 18.91
CA VAL A 296 -32.55 1.04 19.24
C VAL A 296 -34.07 1.21 19.31
N ALA A 297 -34.82 0.63 18.38
CA ALA A 297 -36.28 0.69 18.39
C ALA A 297 -36.88 0.04 19.64
N ILE A 298 -36.39 -1.15 20.03
CA ILE A 298 -36.80 -1.84 21.26
C ILE A 298 -36.46 -0.99 22.49
N PHE A 299 -35.24 -0.46 22.56
CA PHE A 299 -34.79 0.37 23.69
C PHE A 299 -35.67 1.62 23.86
N VAL A 300 -35.99 2.31 22.76
CA VAL A 300 -36.90 3.47 22.77
C VAL A 300 -38.30 3.05 23.22
N ALA A 301 -38.83 1.92 22.74
CA ALA A 301 -40.15 1.43 23.15
C ALA A 301 -40.20 1.05 24.64
N VAL A 302 -39.13 0.47 25.19
CA VAL A 302 -39.04 0.14 26.62
C VAL A 302 -38.99 1.41 27.47
N LEU A 303 -38.18 2.40 27.09
CA LEU A 303 -38.11 3.67 27.81
C LEU A 303 -39.45 4.43 27.79
N ALA A 304 -40.16 4.40 26.66
CA ALA A 304 -41.47 5.04 26.54
C ALA A 304 -42.55 4.41 27.41
N ASN A 305 -42.41 3.14 27.81
CA ASN A 305 -43.35 2.44 28.70
C ASN A 305 -42.98 2.55 30.19
N LEU A 306 -41.79 3.07 30.53
CA LEU A 306 -41.31 3.21 31.92
C LEU A 306 -41.55 4.61 32.51
N GLY A 307 -41.91 5.60 31.69
CA GLY A 307 -42.31 6.95 32.11
C GLY A 307 -43.82 7.13 32.00
#